data_AF-A0A7W0Q255-F1
#
_entry.id   AF-A0A7W0Q255-F1
#
_cell.length_a   1.000
_cell.length_b   1.000
_cell.length_c   1.000
_cell.angle_alpha   90.00
_cell.angle_beta   90.00
_cell.angle_gamma   90.00
#
_symmetry.space_group_name_H-M   'P 1'
#
loop_
_entity.id
_entity.type
_entity.pdbx_description
1 polymer ?
#
loop_
_entity_poly.entity_id
_entity_poly.type
_entity_poly.pdbx_seq_one_letter_code
_entity_poly.pdbx_strand_id
1 'polypeptide(L)'
;MLPDSANRIRAAIEEAVQGETSRFDLPYWAQQAGDVGHVRQVSMHVTPIDQAGAVARIAISGVDITEHVLARRRAEESEAQASEAKAQLELALVSARQCHRSCVLRWPHGGPEGSQTPRDIPGRPERARAHGGRDPRRRAVSITATR
;
A
#
# COMPACT_ATOMS: atom_id res chain seq x y z
N MET A 1 6.85 23.28 16.93
CA MET A 1 5.86 22.39 17.58
C MET A 1 4.51 22.64 16.95
N LEU A 2 3.78 21.59 16.56
CA LEU A 2 2.40 21.75 16.11
C LEU A 2 1.53 22.11 17.33
N PRO A 3 0.78 23.23 17.30
CA PRO A 3 -0.07 23.64 18.42
C PRO A 3 -1.11 22.57 18.80
N ASP A 4 -1.53 21.76 17.83
CA ASP A 4 -2.50 20.68 18.03
C ASP A 4 -2.00 19.57 18.97
N SER A 5 -0.72 19.21 18.89
CA SER A 5 -0.15 18.16 19.74
C SER A 5 -0.13 18.57 21.21
N ALA A 6 0.19 19.85 21.50
CA ALA A 6 0.19 20.37 22.87
C ALA A 6 -1.24 20.40 23.46
N ASN A 7 -2.23 20.77 22.66
CA ASN A 7 -3.63 20.80 23.09
C ASN A 7 -4.17 19.39 23.37
N ARG A 8 -3.82 18.39 22.54
CA ARG A 8 -4.19 16.99 22.78
C ARG A 8 -3.58 16.42 24.06
N ILE A 9 -2.29 16.68 24.29
CA ILE A 9 -1.61 16.24 25.51
C ILE A 9 -2.25 16.91 26.73
N ARG A 10 -2.56 18.21 26.66
CA ARG A 10 -3.24 18.92 27.75
C ARG A 10 -4.61 18.30 28.05
N ALA A 11 -5.44 18.10 27.04
CA ALA A 11 -6.76 17.49 27.20
C ALA A 11 -6.67 16.10 27.85
N ALA A 12 -5.73 15.26 27.40
CA ALA A 12 -5.53 13.93 27.99
C ALA A 12 -5.03 13.98 29.44
N ILE A 13 -4.23 14.98 29.81
CA ILE A 13 -3.83 15.19 31.20
C ILE A 13 -5.03 15.63 32.04
N GLU A 14 -5.87 16.54 31.53
CA GLU A 14 -7.10 16.97 32.21
C GLU A 14 -8.07 15.80 32.43
N GLU A 15 -8.26 14.94 31.43
CA GLU A 15 -9.01 13.68 31.54
C GLU A 15 -8.41 12.75 32.60
N ALA A 16 -7.07 12.58 32.60
CA ALA A 16 -6.40 11.77 33.61
C ALA A 16 -6.50 12.33 35.03
N VAL A 17 -6.53 13.66 35.20
CA VAL A 17 -6.80 14.28 36.51
C VAL A 17 -8.20 13.92 37.01
N GLN A 18 -9.15 13.65 36.12
CA GLN A 18 -10.50 13.20 36.46
C GLN A 18 -10.60 11.68 36.66
N GLY A 19 -9.50 10.94 36.57
CA GLY A 19 -9.47 9.48 36.70
C GLY A 19 -9.72 8.74 35.38
N GLU A 20 -9.79 9.44 34.25
CA GLU A 20 -10.00 8.81 32.93
C GLU A 20 -8.68 8.45 32.25
N THR A 21 -8.67 7.34 31.49
CA THR A 21 -7.50 6.94 30.70
C THR A 21 -7.68 7.37 29.25
N SER A 22 -6.67 8.01 28.68
CA SER A 22 -6.71 8.54 27.32
C SER A 22 -5.65 7.89 26.44
N ARG A 23 -6.01 7.63 25.17
CA ARG A 23 -5.10 7.13 24.15
C ARG A 23 -5.27 7.89 22.85
N PHE A 24 -4.16 8.35 22.27
CA PHE A 24 -4.18 9.09 21.02
C PHE A 24 -2.85 8.97 20.29
N ASP A 25 -2.92 9.08 18.96
CA ASP A 25 -1.75 9.12 18.11
C ASP A 25 -1.45 10.57 17.73
N LEU A 26 -0.17 10.95 17.73
CA LEU A 26 0.25 12.26 17.27
C LEU A 26 1.58 12.23 16.51
N PRO A 27 1.75 13.15 15.55
CA PRO A 27 3.05 13.44 14.98
C PRO A 27 3.90 14.23 15.99
N TYR A 28 5.16 13.86 16.12
CA TYR A 28 6.16 14.65 16.82
C TYR A 28 7.43 14.76 15.98
N TRP A 29 8.17 15.84 16.19
CA TRP A 29 9.46 16.04 15.56
C TRP A 29 10.53 15.40 16.44
N ALA A 30 11.21 14.39 15.92
CA ALA A 30 12.34 13.76 16.60
C ALA A 30 13.64 14.20 15.92
N GLN A 31 14.55 14.80 16.69
CA GLN A 31 15.92 15.05 16.26
C GLN A 31 16.85 14.14 17.06
N GLN A 32 17.47 13.18 16.39
CA GLN A 32 18.57 12.41 16.98
C GLN A 32 19.89 13.14 16.72
N ALA A 33 20.85 12.99 17.64
CA ALA A 33 22.14 13.67 17.52
C ALA A 33 22.81 13.29 16.18
N GLY A 34 23.01 14.29 15.32
CA GLY A 34 23.64 14.12 14.00
C GLY A 34 22.69 13.82 12.83
N ASP A 35 21.38 13.75 13.04
CA ASP A 35 20.40 13.54 11.95
C ASP A 35 19.56 14.80 11.69
N VAL A 36 19.07 14.92 10.45
CA VAL A 36 17.99 15.85 10.11
C VAL A 36 16.77 15.39 10.89
N GLY A 37 16.06 16.30 11.57
CA GLY A 37 14.87 15.89 12.29
C GLY A 37 13.83 15.30 11.34
N HIS A 38 13.14 14.27 11.77
CA HIS A 38 12.08 13.63 10.99
C HIS A 38 10.78 13.62 11.79
N VAL A 39 9.65 13.70 11.08
CA VAL A 39 8.34 13.53 11.71
C VAL A 39 8.13 12.05 12.01
N ARG A 40 7.94 11.73 13.29
CA ARG A 40 7.58 10.39 13.77
C ARG A 40 6.15 10.39 14.30
N GLN A 41 5.53 9.22 14.27
CA GLN A 41 4.21 8.98 14.86
C GLN A 41 4.39 8.27 16.19
N VAL A 42 3.78 8.80 17.25
CA VAL A 42 3.76 8.16 18.58
C VAL A 42 2.32 7.89 18.99
N SER A 43 2.06 6.68 19.49
CA SER A 43 0.83 6.35 20.20
C SER A 43 1.08 6.65 21.68
N MET A 44 0.41 7.66 22.21
CA MET A 44 0.49 8.07 23.60
C MET A 44 -0.66 7.48 24.40
N HIS A 45 -0.32 6.97 25.58
CA HIS A 45 -1.28 6.50 26.58
C HIS A 45 -1.03 7.29 27.85
N VAL A 46 -2.09 7.89 28.39
CA VAL A 46 -2.09 8.66 29.62
C VAL A 46 -3.01 7.95 30.59
N THR A 47 -2.46 7.49 31.71
CA THR A 47 -3.17 6.63 32.66
C THR A 47 -3.02 7.21 34.07
N PRO A 48 -4.13 7.54 34.76
CA PRO A 48 -4.08 7.93 36.15
C PRO A 48 -3.75 6.74 37.03
N ILE A 49 -3.00 7.00 38.08
CA ILE A 49 -2.66 6.05 39.13
C ILE A 49 -3.31 6.57 40.40
N ASP A 50 -4.33 5.86 40.84
CA ASP A 50 -5.06 6.18 42.06
C ASP A 50 -4.35 5.63 43.30
N GLN A 51 -4.41 6.41 44.38
CA GLN A 51 -4.02 5.98 45.72
C GLN A 51 -5.11 6.43 46.70
N ALA A 52 -5.77 5.47 47.34
CA ALA A 52 -6.86 5.71 48.29
C ALA A 52 -8.05 6.52 47.71
N GLY A 53 -8.40 6.29 46.44
CA GLY A 53 -9.57 6.91 45.80
C GLY A 53 -9.36 8.32 45.28
N ALA A 54 -8.11 8.79 45.23
CA ALA A 54 -7.72 10.02 44.55
C ALA A 54 -6.56 9.74 43.58
N VAL A 55 -6.56 10.44 42.44
CA VAL A 55 -5.46 10.36 41.46
C VAL A 55 -4.19 10.90 42.11
N ALA A 56 -3.23 10.02 42.37
CA ALA A 56 -1.96 10.38 43.00
C ALA A 56 -0.90 10.74 41.96
N ARG A 57 -0.91 10.07 40.80
CA ARG A 57 0.08 10.23 39.74
C ARG A 57 -0.54 10.02 38.37
N ILE A 58 0.13 10.52 37.34
CA ILE A 58 -0.22 10.25 35.94
C ILE A 58 0.98 9.55 35.29
N ALA A 59 0.74 8.37 34.73
CA ALA A 59 1.71 7.66 33.90
C ALA A 59 1.48 8.02 32.44
N ILE A 60 2.55 8.40 31.75
CA ILE A 60 2.53 8.65 30.31
C ILE A 60 3.49 7.67 29.66
N SER A 61 2.98 6.87 28.72
CA SER A 61 3.81 6.01 27.87
C SER A 61 3.60 6.35 26.41
N GLY A 62 4.68 6.40 25.65
CA GLY A 62 4.65 6.61 24.20
C GLY A 62 5.31 5.44 23.48
N VAL A 63 4.65 4.92 22.45
CA VAL A 63 5.21 3.90 21.55
C VAL A 63 5.39 4.53 20.16
N ASP A 64 6.59 4.46 19.61
CA ASP A 64 6.84 4.86 18.22
C ASP A 64 6.10 3.89 17.29
N ILE A 65 5.10 4.41 16.58
CA ILE A 65 4.26 3.67 15.64
C ILE A 65 4.54 4.09 14.20
N THR A 66 5.65 4.77 13.93
CA THR A 66 5.98 5.30 12.60
C THR A 66 5.99 4.18 11.56
N GLU A 67 6.69 3.08 11.83
CA GLU A 67 6.74 1.94 10.92
C GLU A 67 5.37 1.30 10.70
N HIS A 68 4.56 1.21 11.77
CA HIS A 68 3.22 0.65 11.69
C HIS A 68 2.29 1.50 10.82
N VAL A 69 2.29 2.82 11.00
CA VAL A 69 1.49 3.76 10.20
C VAL A 69 1.94 3.73 8.74
N LEU A 70 3.26 3.69 8.47
CA LEU A 70 3.78 3.59 7.11
C LEU A 70 3.40 2.28 6.43
N ALA A 71 3.49 1.15 7.15
CA ALA A 71 3.08 -0.14 6.64
C ALA A 71 1.58 -0.17 6.32
N ARG A 72 0.75 0.39 7.21
CA ARG A 72 -0.71 0.47 6.99
C ARG A 72 -1.05 1.30 5.75
N ARG A 73 -0.44 2.48 5.61
CA ARG A 73 -0.65 3.34 4.42
C ARG A 73 -0.25 2.64 3.13
N ARG A 74 0.90 1.97 3.10
CA ARG A 74 1.33 1.20 1.92
C ARG A 74 0.34 0.08 1.57
N ALA A 75 -0.23 -0.58 2.58
CA ALA A 75 -1.25 -1.60 2.37
C ALA A 75 -2.54 -1.00 1.79
N GLU A 76 -3.03 0.10 2.38
CA GLU A 76 -4.20 0.84 1.90
C GLU A 76 -4.02 1.34 0.46
N GLU A 77 -2.84 1.91 0.13
CA GLU A 77 -2.50 2.37 -1.23
C GLU A 77 -2.45 1.20 -2.22
N SER A 78 -1.87 0.07 -1.82
CA SER A 78 -1.80 -1.13 -2.67
C SER A 78 -3.18 -1.72 -2.91
N GLU A 79 -4.06 -1.73 -1.90
CA GLU A 79 -5.44 -2.20 -2.03
C GLU A 79 -6.24 -1.29 -2.96
N ALA A 80 -6.10 0.02 -2.81
CA ALA A 80 -6.74 1.00 -3.70
C ALA A 80 -6.31 0.79 -5.16
N GLN A 81 -5.01 0.65 -5.42
CA GLN A 81 -4.49 0.37 -6.77
C GLN A 81 -5.00 -0.95 -7.35
N ALA A 82 -5.05 -2.01 -6.54
CA ALA A 82 -5.57 -3.30 -6.98
C ALA A 82 -7.08 -3.23 -7.29
N SER A 83 -7.85 -2.49 -6.49
CA SER A 83 -9.28 -2.29 -6.70
C SER A 83 -9.56 -1.52 -8.00
N GLU A 84 -8.76 -0.49 -8.29
CA GLU A 84 -8.88 0.30 -9.52
C GLU A 84 -8.53 -0.54 -10.75
N ALA A 85 -7.40 -1.27 -10.71
CA ALA A 85 -6.99 -2.15 -11.80
C ALA A 85 -8.05 -3.23 -12.08
N LYS A 86 -8.68 -3.78 -11.04
CA LYS A 86 -9.78 -4.73 -11.18
C LYS A 86 -11.00 -4.09 -11.86
N ALA A 87 -11.41 -2.89 -11.44
CA ALA A 87 -12.53 -2.18 -12.05
C ALA A 87 -12.28 -1.89 -13.55
N GLN A 88 -11.04 -1.52 -13.90
CA GLN A 88 -10.65 -1.32 -15.30
C GLN A 88 -10.73 -2.62 -16.13
N LEU A 89 -10.26 -3.74 -15.57
CA LEU A 89 -10.36 -5.05 -16.23
C LEU A 89 -11.81 -5.49 -16.41
N GLU A 90 -12.68 -5.29 -15.42
CA GLU A 90 -14.10 -5.60 -15.53
C GLU A 90 -14.77 -4.78 -16.63
N LEU A 91 -14.47 -3.48 -16.71
CA LEU A 91 -14.95 -2.62 -17.78
C LEU A 91 -14.47 -3.08 -19.17
N ALA A 92 -13.20 -3.44 -19.28
CA ALA A 92 -12.62 -3.97 -20.52
C ALA A 92 -13.25 -5.31 -20.94
N LEU A 93 -13.57 -6.19 -19.99
CA LEU A 93 -14.25 -7.46 -20.28
C LEU A 93 -15.70 -7.24 -20.73
N VAL A 94 -16.41 -6.29 -20.12
CA VAL A 94 -17.78 -5.93 -20.53
C VAL A 94 -17.78 -5.35 -21.95
N SER A 95 -16.87 -4.43 -22.27
CA SER A 95 -16.78 -3.84 -23.60
C SER A 95 -16.39 -4.88 -24.67
N ALA A 96 -15.45 -5.77 -24.36
CA ALA A 96 -15.08 -6.87 -25.26
C ALA A 96 -16.26 -7.81 -25.56
N ARG A 97 -17.06 -8.16 -24.55
CA ARG A 97 -18.28 -8.98 -24.73
C ARG A 97 -19.32 -8.28 -25.60
N GLN A 98 -19.48 -6.96 -25.43
CA GLN A 98 -20.42 -6.17 -26.23
C GLN A 98 -20.01 -6.12 -27.71
N CYS A 99 -18.71 -5.96 -28.00
CA CYS A 99 -18.16 -6.05 -29.35
C CYS A 99 -18.36 -7.45 -29.94
N HIS A 100 -18.10 -8.52 -29.18
CA HIS A 100 -18.30 -9.88 -29.68
C HIS A 100 -19.76 -10.12 -30.09
N ARG A 101 -20.72 -9.69 -29.25
CA ARG A 101 -22.14 -9.83 -29.53
C ARG A 101 -22.60 -9.03 -30.76
N SER A 102 -22.07 -7.82 -30.98
CA SER A 102 -22.40 -7.03 -32.17
C SER A 102 -21.80 -7.61 -33.45
N CYS A 103 -20.59 -8.19 -33.37
CA CYS A 103 -19.94 -8.84 -34.50
C CYS A 103 -20.64 -10.14 -34.92
N VAL A 104 -21.07 -10.98 -33.97
CA VAL A 104 -21.78 -12.23 -34.27
C VAL A 104 -23.11 -11.96 -34.98
N LEU A 105 -23.83 -10.90 -34.61
CA LEU A 105 -25.10 -10.53 -35.26
C LEU A 105 -24.94 -9.82 -36.61
N ARG A 106 -23.73 -9.35 -36.92
CA ARG A 106 -23.39 -8.65 -38.17
C ARG A 106 -22.50 -9.48 -39.08
N TRP A 107 -22.40 -10.80 -38.86
CA TRP A 107 -22.00 -11.68 -39.95
C TRP A 107 -23.26 -12.01 -40.76
N PRO A 108 -23.49 -11.37 -41.92
CA PRO A 108 -24.54 -11.84 -42.80
C PRO A 108 -24.20 -13.29 -43.16
N HIS A 109 -25.14 -14.20 -42.94
CA HIS A 109 -25.11 -15.61 -43.38
C HIS A 109 -25.09 -15.77 -44.91
N GLY A 110 -24.46 -14.86 -45.64
CA GLY A 110 -24.38 -14.85 -47.10
C GLY A 110 -23.10 -14.17 -47.56
N GLY A 111 -21.99 -14.89 -47.50
CA GLY A 111 -20.77 -14.57 -48.25
C GLY A 111 -20.46 -15.75 -49.17
N PRO A 112 -20.13 -15.50 -50.45
CA PRO A 112 -20.36 -16.42 -51.57
C PRO A 112 -19.45 -17.65 -51.52
N GLU A 113 -19.96 -18.78 -52.05
CA GLU A 113 -19.17 -19.94 -52.47
C GLU A 113 -18.03 -19.47 -53.40
N GLY A 114 -16.86 -19.22 -52.82
CA GLY A 114 -15.72 -18.66 -53.52
C GLY A 114 -14.44 -19.04 -52.80
N SER A 115 -14.06 -20.30 -52.92
CA SER A 115 -12.81 -20.88 -52.45
C SER A 115 -11.60 -20.12 -53.00
N GLN A 116 -11.07 -19.16 -52.24
CA GLN A 116 -9.70 -18.69 -52.42
C GLN A 116 -8.92 -19.00 -51.15
N THR A 117 -8.12 -20.06 -51.23
CA THR A 117 -7.12 -20.41 -50.22
C THR A 117 -6.10 -19.28 -50.10
N PRO A 118 -5.80 -18.78 -48.89
CA PRO A 118 -4.76 -17.78 -48.69
C PRO A 118 -3.39 -18.44 -48.78
N ARG A 119 -2.86 -18.54 -50.00
CA ARG A 119 -1.41 -18.52 -50.25
C ARG A 119 -1.06 -17.06 -50.59
N ASP A 120 0.09 -16.62 -50.09
CA ASP A 120 0.68 -15.29 -50.31
C ASP A 120 0.21 -14.17 -49.38
N ILE A 121 0.71 -14.22 -48.15
CA ILE A 121 1.08 -12.99 -47.43
C ILE A 121 2.59 -12.78 -47.62
N PRO A 122 3.01 -11.92 -48.56
CA PRO A 122 4.40 -11.49 -48.65
C PRO A 122 4.70 -10.56 -47.47
N GLY A 123 5.79 -10.83 -46.74
CA GLY A 123 6.29 -9.93 -45.69
C GLY A 123 6.26 -10.47 -44.25
N ARG A 124 6.19 -11.80 -44.04
CA ARG A 124 6.43 -12.37 -42.71
C ARG A 124 7.90 -12.16 -42.33
N PRO A 125 8.23 -11.34 -41.32
CA PRO A 125 9.61 -11.25 -40.85
C PRO A 125 10.03 -12.61 -40.29
N GLU A 126 11.14 -13.08 -40.83
CA GLU A 126 11.83 -14.31 -40.48
C GLU A 126 12.06 -14.36 -38.97
N ARG A 127 11.65 -15.46 -38.32
CA ARG A 127 11.85 -15.66 -36.88
C ARG A 127 13.36 -15.69 -36.60
N ALA A 128 13.89 -14.59 -36.09
CA ALA A 128 15.24 -14.54 -35.53
C ALA A 128 15.35 -15.60 -34.43
N ARG A 129 16.28 -16.53 -34.66
CA ARG A 129 16.59 -17.64 -33.75
C ARG A 129 17.05 -17.11 -32.40
N ALA A 130 16.58 -17.79 -31.36
CA ALA A 130 16.99 -17.59 -29.99
C ALA A 130 18.51 -17.68 -29.83
N HIS A 131 19.13 -16.59 -29.36
CA HIS A 131 20.42 -16.63 -28.69
C HIS A 131 20.20 -16.50 -27.19
N GLY A 132 20.77 -17.45 -26.45
CA GLY A 132 20.60 -17.61 -25.01
C GLY A 132 20.97 -16.37 -24.20
N GLY A 133 19.99 -15.86 -23.46
CA GLY A 133 20.22 -14.95 -22.34
C GLY A 133 20.55 -15.77 -21.10
N ARG A 134 21.77 -15.60 -20.58
CA ARG A 134 22.19 -16.08 -19.27
C ARG A 134 21.23 -15.58 -18.20
N ASP A 135 20.84 -16.47 -17.30
CA ASP A 135 20.10 -16.17 -16.07
C ASP A 135 20.99 -15.39 -15.07
N PRO A 136 20.66 -14.14 -14.71
CA PRO A 136 21.43 -13.36 -13.75
C PRO A 136 21.08 -13.65 -12.28
N ARG A 137 20.23 -14.64 -11.95
CA ARG A 137 19.74 -14.86 -10.56
C ARG A 137 20.54 -15.86 -9.71
N ARG A 138 21.68 -16.38 -10.16
CA ARG A 138 22.60 -17.12 -9.28
C ARG A 138 23.67 -16.21 -8.68
N ARG A 139 23.32 -15.43 -7.66
CA ARG A 139 24.29 -14.96 -6.65
C ARG A 139 24.09 -15.77 -5.37
N ALA A 140 24.93 -16.79 -5.19
CA ALA A 140 25.13 -17.40 -3.90
C ALA A 140 25.89 -16.39 -3.03
N VAL A 141 25.29 -15.95 -1.92
CA VAL A 141 25.96 -15.16 -0.88
C VAL A 141 26.27 -16.14 0.25
N SER A 142 27.53 -16.53 0.38
CA SER A 142 28.04 -17.23 1.55
C SER A 142 28.46 -16.20 2.59
N ILE A 143 27.84 -16.23 3.76
CA ILE A 143 28.21 -15.40 4.91
C ILE A 143 29.01 -16.30 5.86
N THR A 144 30.31 -16.06 5.97
CA THR A 144 31.16 -16.72 6.96
C THR A 144 31.18 -15.85 8.21
N ALA A 145 30.67 -16.39 9.32
CA ALA A 145 30.78 -15.78 10.63
C ALA A 145 32.16 -16.08 11.22
N THR A 146 32.92 -15.03 11.55
CA THR A 146 34.15 -15.14 12.35
C THR A 146 33.83 -14.75 13.79
N ARG A 147 34.39 -15.53 14.70
CA ARG A 147 34.10 -15.57 16.14
C ARG A 147 34.86 -14.51 16.93
#